data_AF-A0A506XSS0-F1
#
_entry.id   AF-A0A506XSS0-F1
#
_cell.length_a   1.000
_cell.length_b   1.000
_cell.length_c   1.000
_cell.angle_alpha   90.00
_cell.angle_beta   90.00
_cell.angle_gamma   90.00
#
_symmetry.space_group_name_H-M   'P 1'
#
loop_
_entity.id
_entity.type
_entity.pdbx_description
1 polymer ?
#
loop_
_entity_poly.entity_id
_entity_poly.type
_entity_poly.pdbx_seq_one_letter_code
_entity_poly.pdbx_strand_id
1 'polypeptide(L)'
;MNDHILPVNYASDGEDEDEQTPEEARLDWQIELLQRSMPIVRRGLQTLPTLDDLELAESLIDFCEASGIGFPYIPEASAPELIEMGDNSWGSVHRPYVPGDMYLFRPMLNEIARGDWAPRLRFGHAGHGVNSSAYSYQLVTDGFAMQFQVGGGGALTSREDTAASWNELTTRVRSLHEYVIETGYRCGQDGILVVAVSEMRRTFICDLVTWDDLTSEAPRPSQSDPDQLGYDGGFSAQGRKLRAFGDAEAVFAEARRRLDIWTSPAQRRQEAL
;
A
#
# COMPACT_ATOMS: atom_id res chain seq x y z
N MET A 1 77.78 -9.82 25.47
CA MET A 1 76.41 -9.33 25.74
C MET A 1 76.30 -7.92 25.23
N ASN A 2 75.74 -7.76 24.02
CA ASN A 2 74.74 -6.75 23.67
C ASN A 2 74.62 -6.73 22.15
N ASP A 3 73.53 -7.32 21.69
CA ASP A 3 73.17 -7.53 20.30
C ASP A 3 72.73 -6.24 19.63
N HIS A 4 73.13 -6.10 18.38
CA HIS A 4 72.66 -5.08 17.45
C HIS A 4 71.22 -5.42 17.01
N ILE A 5 70.26 -4.56 17.32
CA ILE A 5 68.89 -4.63 16.80
C ILE A 5 68.70 -3.51 15.76
N LEU A 6 68.33 -3.91 14.55
CA LEU A 6 67.97 -3.04 13.43
C LEU A 6 66.56 -2.44 13.63
N PRO A 7 66.27 -1.23 13.13
CA PRO A 7 64.92 -0.69 13.14
C PRO A 7 64.09 -1.31 12.00
N VAL A 8 62.94 -1.90 12.35
CA VAL A 8 61.91 -2.29 11.39
C VAL A 8 60.90 -1.14 11.30
N ASN A 9 60.87 -0.46 10.16
CA ASN A 9 59.78 0.43 9.80
C ASN A 9 58.59 -0.44 9.37
N TYR A 10 57.54 -0.49 10.19
CA TYR A 10 56.20 -0.82 9.73
C TYR A 10 55.49 0.51 9.41
N ALA A 11 55.45 0.86 8.13
CA ALA A 11 54.37 1.69 7.63
C ALA A 11 53.15 0.77 7.53
N SER A 12 52.20 0.90 8.46
CA SER A 12 50.85 0.42 8.21
C SER A 12 50.19 1.48 7.33
N ASP A 13 50.00 1.16 6.06
CA ASP A 13 49.00 1.82 5.24
C ASP A 13 47.66 1.56 5.94
N GLY A 14 47.18 2.58 6.66
CA GLY A 14 45.80 2.62 7.11
C GLY A 14 44.96 2.79 5.87
N GLU A 15 44.42 1.69 5.35
CA GLU A 15 43.23 1.75 4.53
C GLU A 15 42.17 2.38 5.43
N ASP A 16 41.85 3.65 5.16
CA ASP A 16 40.63 4.28 5.66
C ASP A 16 39.50 3.41 5.12
N GLU A 17 39.00 2.47 5.92
CA GLU A 17 37.71 1.83 5.69
C GLU A 17 36.71 2.99 5.69
N ASP A 18 36.34 3.46 4.50
CA ASP A 18 35.33 4.49 4.31
C ASP A 18 34.10 4.07 5.12
N GLU A 19 33.91 4.69 6.28
CA GLU A 19 32.77 4.43 7.16
C GLU A 19 31.54 4.81 6.37
N GLN A 20 30.89 3.79 5.81
CA GLN A 20 29.70 3.92 5.02
C GLN A 20 28.67 4.70 5.83
N THR A 21 28.21 5.81 5.26
CA THR A 21 27.25 6.67 5.96
C THR A 21 25.94 5.90 6.17
N PRO A 22 25.15 6.22 7.22
CA PRO A 22 23.84 5.59 7.43
C PRO A 22 22.89 5.72 6.23
N GLU A 23 23.10 6.72 5.38
CA GLU A 23 22.34 6.96 4.16
C GLU A 23 22.78 6.01 3.03
N GLU A 24 24.09 5.83 2.82
CA GLU A 24 24.65 4.84 1.89
C GLU A 24 24.29 3.41 2.30
N ALA A 25 24.37 3.07 3.59
CA ALA A 25 23.97 1.76 4.10
C ALA A 25 22.47 1.48 3.92
N ARG A 26 21.62 2.52 4.02
CA ARG A 26 20.19 2.42 3.76
C ARG A 26 19.91 2.22 2.27
N LEU A 27 20.58 2.98 1.40
CA LEU A 27 20.45 2.87 -0.04
C LEU A 27 20.89 1.49 -0.52
N ASP A 28 22.03 0.99 -0.03
CA ASP A 28 22.53 -0.36 -0.32
C ASP A 28 21.55 -1.44 0.15
N TRP A 29 20.93 -1.29 1.32
CA TRP A 29 19.90 -2.21 1.79
C TRP A 29 18.64 -2.18 0.91
N GLN A 30 18.23 -1.00 0.43
CA GLN A 30 17.08 -0.86 -0.49
C GLN A 30 17.38 -1.47 -1.85
N ILE A 31 18.58 -1.23 -2.39
CA ILE A 31 19.08 -1.84 -3.62
C ILE A 31 19.17 -3.36 -3.46
N GLU A 32 19.69 -3.85 -2.34
CA GLU A 32 19.78 -5.27 -2.06
C GLU A 32 18.40 -5.92 -1.91
N LEU A 33 17.45 -5.27 -1.24
CA LEU A 33 16.06 -5.73 -1.13
C LEU A 33 15.42 -5.85 -2.52
N LEU A 34 15.60 -4.82 -3.36
CA LEU A 34 15.12 -4.81 -4.73
C LEU A 34 15.78 -5.94 -5.53
N GLN A 35 17.12 -6.02 -5.54
CA GLN A 35 17.92 -7.05 -6.22
C GLN A 35 17.56 -8.48 -5.81
N ARG A 36 17.27 -8.72 -4.53
CA ARG A 36 16.82 -10.01 -4.02
C ARG A 36 15.42 -10.38 -4.54
N SER A 37 14.56 -9.40 -4.82
CA SER A 37 13.25 -9.59 -5.45
C SER A 37 13.31 -9.71 -6.99
N MET A 38 14.44 -9.40 -7.64
CA MET A 38 14.58 -9.32 -9.11
C MET A 38 14.50 -10.63 -9.92
N PRO A 39 14.85 -11.83 -9.42
CA PRO A 39 14.72 -13.05 -10.21
C PRO A 39 13.27 -13.40 -10.59
N ILE A 40 12.28 -12.78 -9.93
CA ILE A 40 10.84 -13.04 -10.09
C ILE A 40 10.23 -12.16 -11.21
N VAL A 41 10.90 -11.06 -11.60
CA VAL A 41 10.44 -10.04 -12.58
C VAL A 41 10.58 -10.47 -14.05
N ARG A 42 11.50 -11.40 -14.34
CA ARG A 42 11.88 -11.78 -15.72
C ARG A 42 10.83 -12.53 -16.56
N ARG A 43 9.61 -12.77 -16.06
CA ARG A 43 8.57 -13.51 -16.81
C ARG A 43 7.26 -12.73 -16.94
N GLY A 44 7.32 -11.47 -17.33
CA GLY A 44 6.11 -10.75 -17.67
C GLY A 44 6.36 -9.60 -18.64
N LEU A 45 5.81 -9.74 -19.84
CA LEU A 45 5.24 -8.66 -20.64
C LEU A 45 6.16 -7.96 -21.66
N GLN A 46 5.89 -8.31 -22.92
CA GLN A 46 6.04 -7.43 -24.07
C GLN A 46 4.85 -6.46 -24.09
N THR A 47 5.08 -5.19 -24.42
CA THR A 47 4.15 -4.14 -24.93
C THR A 47 3.93 -2.82 -24.15
N LEU A 48 4.77 -2.45 -23.18
CA LEU A 48 4.91 -1.04 -22.74
C LEU A 48 6.39 -0.65 -22.72
N PRO A 49 6.77 0.64 -22.88
CA PRO A 49 8.15 1.06 -22.70
C PRO A 49 8.47 0.94 -21.21
N THR A 50 8.95 -0.23 -20.79
CA THR A 50 9.44 -0.42 -19.44
C THR A 50 10.75 0.34 -19.33
N LEU A 51 10.82 1.30 -18.42
CA LEU A 51 12.08 1.62 -17.75
C LEU A 51 12.73 0.30 -17.36
N ASP A 52 14.05 0.19 -17.47
CA ASP A 52 14.68 -0.97 -16.84
C ASP A 52 14.43 -0.94 -15.33
N ASP A 53 14.55 -2.10 -14.67
CA ASP A 53 14.17 -2.22 -13.26
C ASP A 53 14.96 -1.25 -12.34
N LEU A 54 16.17 -0.83 -12.75
CA LEU A 54 16.98 0.14 -12.02
C LEU A 54 16.41 1.55 -12.17
N GLU A 55 16.10 1.95 -13.41
CA GLU A 55 15.44 3.23 -13.69
C GLU A 55 14.07 3.36 -12.96
N LEU A 56 13.30 2.26 -12.86
CA LEU A 56 12.05 2.25 -12.09
C LEU A 56 12.30 2.46 -10.59
N ALA A 57 13.31 1.80 -10.04
CA ALA A 57 13.68 1.92 -8.64
C ALA A 57 14.14 3.34 -8.30
N GLU A 58 15.01 3.92 -9.15
CA GLU A 58 15.51 5.30 -9.03
C GLU A 58 14.34 6.30 -9.09
N SER A 59 13.47 6.19 -10.09
CA SER A 59 12.25 7.03 -10.23
C SER A 59 11.39 7.02 -8.96
N LEU A 60 11.20 5.84 -8.35
CA LEU A 60 10.41 5.69 -7.14
C LEU A 60 11.11 6.28 -5.90
N ILE A 61 12.43 6.11 -5.77
CA ILE A 61 13.22 6.69 -4.69
C ILE A 61 13.17 8.21 -4.78
N ASP A 62 13.47 8.77 -5.96
CA ASP A 62 13.45 10.20 -6.24
C ASP A 62 12.09 10.81 -5.88
N PHE A 63 11.00 10.14 -6.26
CA PHE A 63 9.66 10.57 -5.90
C PHE A 63 9.43 10.62 -4.38
N CYS A 64 9.83 9.57 -3.66
CA CYS A 64 9.65 9.51 -2.21
C CYS A 64 10.45 10.61 -1.50
N GLU A 65 11.70 10.83 -1.91
CA GLU A 65 12.58 11.86 -1.37
C GLU A 65 12.07 13.28 -1.69
N ALA A 66 11.70 13.53 -2.94
CA ALA A 66 11.11 14.80 -3.37
C ALA A 66 9.81 15.11 -2.62
N SER A 67 9.03 14.08 -2.30
CA SER A 67 7.77 14.17 -1.54
C SER A 67 7.99 14.24 -0.03
N GLY A 68 9.15 13.78 0.46
CA GLY A 68 9.47 13.66 1.89
C GLY A 68 8.67 12.57 2.59
N ILE A 69 8.13 11.61 1.83
CA ILE A 69 7.40 10.46 2.36
C ILE A 69 8.33 9.25 2.39
N GLY A 70 8.05 8.28 3.27
CA GLY A 70 8.77 7.02 3.27
C GLY A 70 8.41 6.13 2.09
N PHE A 71 9.29 5.15 1.83
CA PHE A 71 9.08 4.20 0.74
C PHE A 71 7.82 3.36 1.00
N PRO A 72 6.92 3.19 0.00
CA PRO A 72 5.70 2.41 0.17
C PRO A 72 6.02 0.94 0.44
N TYR A 73 5.12 0.26 1.15
CA TYR A 73 5.18 -1.19 1.29
C TYR A 73 4.79 -1.84 -0.04
N ILE A 74 5.73 -2.60 -0.62
CA ILE A 74 5.54 -3.37 -1.84
C ILE A 74 5.63 -4.85 -1.49
N PRO A 75 4.53 -5.62 -1.60
CA PRO A 75 4.59 -7.07 -1.45
C PRO A 75 5.54 -7.71 -2.47
N GLU A 76 6.29 -8.74 -2.06
CA GLU A 76 7.22 -9.47 -2.94
C GLU A 76 6.54 -9.99 -4.21
N ALA A 77 5.29 -10.45 -4.10
CA ALA A 77 4.52 -10.93 -5.25
C ALA A 77 4.14 -9.81 -6.25
N SER A 78 4.09 -8.55 -5.81
CA SER A 78 3.70 -7.40 -6.64
C SER A 78 4.90 -6.67 -7.24
N ALA A 79 6.08 -6.75 -6.61
CA ALA A 79 7.30 -6.09 -7.11
C ALA A 79 7.61 -6.43 -8.59
N PRO A 80 7.50 -7.71 -9.04
CA PRO A 80 7.67 -8.11 -10.44
C PRO A 80 6.74 -7.48 -11.46
N GLU A 81 5.60 -6.96 -11.02
CA GLU A 81 4.57 -6.45 -11.90
C GLU A 81 4.52 -4.92 -11.87
N LEU A 82 5.37 -4.28 -11.07
CA LEU A 82 5.30 -2.84 -10.86
C LEU A 82 5.82 -2.10 -12.08
N ILE A 83 5.06 -1.10 -12.52
CA ILE A 83 5.47 -0.15 -13.57
C ILE A 83 5.16 1.27 -13.13
N GLU A 84 5.87 2.23 -13.73
CA GLU A 84 5.47 3.64 -13.69
C GLU A 84 4.29 3.86 -14.65
N MET A 85 3.26 4.53 -14.14
CA MET A 85 2.00 4.78 -14.83
C MET A 85 1.86 6.24 -15.31
N GLY A 86 2.91 7.06 -15.10
CA GLY A 86 2.90 8.50 -15.31
C GLY A 86 2.30 9.28 -14.15
N ASP A 87 2.41 10.62 -14.19
CA ASP A 87 1.86 11.54 -13.19
C ASP A 87 2.21 11.15 -11.75
N ASN A 88 3.48 10.81 -11.48
CA ASN A 88 3.96 10.38 -10.17
C ASN A 88 3.10 9.24 -9.57
N SER A 89 2.83 8.23 -10.40
CA SER A 89 2.00 7.09 -10.03
C SER A 89 2.60 5.79 -10.54
N TRP A 90 2.43 4.73 -9.75
CA TRP A 90 2.93 3.39 -10.02
C TRP A 90 1.84 2.35 -9.79
N GLY A 91 1.94 1.20 -10.42
CA GLY A 91 1.03 0.09 -10.15
C GLY A 91 1.34 -1.18 -10.91
N SER A 92 0.60 -2.24 -10.61
CA SER A 92 0.79 -3.53 -11.27
C SER A 92 0.20 -3.55 -12.70
N VAL A 93 0.94 -4.15 -13.66
CA VAL A 93 0.63 -4.10 -15.11
C VAL A 93 -0.76 -4.64 -15.46
N HIS A 94 -1.28 -5.61 -14.69
CA HIS A 94 -2.47 -6.36 -15.10
C HIS A 94 -3.78 -5.56 -15.08
N ARG A 95 -3.78 -4.32 -14.56
CA ARG A 95 -4.98 -3.46 -14.56
C ARG A 95 -4.63 -1.98 -14.75
N PRO A 96 -4.82 -1.42 -15.97
CA PRO A 96 -4.71 0.02 -16.16
C PRO A 96 -5.66 0.74 -15.20
N TYR A 97 -5.22 1.89 -14.70
CA TYR A 97 -6.02 2.76 -13.86
C TYR A 97 -5.68 4.21 -14.15
N VAL A 98 -6.61 5.10 -13.81
CA VAL A 98 -6.39 6.54 -13.90
C VAL A 98 -5.97 7.03 -12.51
N PRO A 99 -4.79 7.66 -12.34
CA PRO A 99 -4.35 8.17 -11.03
C PRO A 99 -5.40 9.02 -10.29
N GLY A 100 -6.18 9.80 -11.03
CA GLY A 100 -7.31 10.58 -10.49
C GLY A 100 -8.36 9.74 -9.74
N ASP A 101 -8.56 8.48 -10.11
CA ASP A 101 -9.52 7.59 -9.44
C ASP A 101 -9.07 7.25 -8.01
N MET A 102 -7.76 7.10 -7.79
CA MET A 102 -7.21 6.88 -6.46
C MET A 102 -7.37 8.12 -5.56
N TYR A 103 -7.35 9.31 -6.14
CA TYR A 103 -7.64 10.56 -5.43
C TYR A 103 -9.12 10.66 -5.03
N LEU A 104 -10.04 10.18 -5.87
CA LEU A 104 -11.47 10.16 -5.56
C LEU A 104 -11.84 9.16 -4.47
N PHE A 105 -10.96 8.20 -4.16
CA PHE A 105 -11.05 7.22 -3.08
C PHE A 105 -12.18 6.18 -3.22
N ARG A 106 -13.36 6.60 -3.68
CA ARG A 106 -14.55 5.76 -3.88
C ARG A 106 -14.43 4.68 -4.96
N PRO A 107 -13.71 4.87 -6.08
CA PRO A 107 -13.68 3.89 -7.17
C PRO A 107 -13.30 2.47 -6.74
N MET A 108 -12.26 2.29 -5.90
CA MET A 108 -11.92 0.96 -5.37
C MET A 108 -13.07 0.35 -4.60
N LEU A 109 -13.67 1.08 -3.66
CA LEU A 109 -14.72 0.52 -2.81
C LEU A 109 -15.89 0.02 -3.65
N ASN A 110 -16.18 0.71 -4.76
CA ASN A 110 -17.17 0.27 -5.74
C ASN A 110 -16.72 -0.95 -6.57
N GLU A 111 -15.45 -1.06 -6.94
CA GLU A 111 -14.88 -2.24 -7.60
C GLU A 111 -14.98 -3.48 -6.70
N ILE A 112 -14.52 -3.35 -5.45
CA ILE A 112 -14.57 -4.41 -4.44
C ILE A 112 -16.02 -4.82 -4.17
N ALA A 113 -16.93 -3.85 -4.04
CA ALA A 113 -18.37 -4.09 -3.90
C ALA A 113 -19.04 -4.67 -5.16
N ARG A 114 -18.33 -4.85 -6.27
CA ARG A 114 -18.80 -5.55 -7.46
C ARG A 114 -18.12 -6.92 -7.63
N GLY A 115 -17.30 -7.33 -6.66
CA GLY A 115 -16.54 -8.57 -6.72
C GLY A 115 -15.25 -8.48 -7.54
N ASP A 116 -14.78 -7.29 -7.91
CA ASP A 116 -13.49 -7.13 -8.59
C ASP A 116 -12.34 -7.11 -7.57
N TRP A 117 -11.93 -8.30 -7.15
CA TRP A 117 -10.86 -8.53 -6.17
C TRP A 117 -9.55 -8.99 -6.82
N ALA A 118 -9.37 -8.70 -8.11
CA ALA A 118 -8.13 -9.07 -8.80
C ALA A 118 -6.92 -8.45 -8.08
N PRO A 119 -5.88 -9.24 -7.74
CA PRO A 119 -4.71 -8.75 -7.04
C PRO A 119 -4.08 -7.55 -7.76
N ARG A 120 -3.74 -6.51 -6.99
CA ARG A 120 -3.14 -5.28 -7.52
C ARG A 120 -2.47 -4.46 -6.43
N LEU A 121 -1.38 -3.81 -6.81
CA LEU A 121 -0.76 -2.74 -6.04
C LEU A 121 -0.84 -1.47 -6.89
N ARG A 122 -1.22 -0.35 -6.26
CA ARG A 122 -1.17 0.98 -6.88
C ARG A 122 -0.82 2.00 -5.83
N PHE A 123 -0.04 3.00 -6.18
CA PHE A 123 0.17 4.15 -5.34
C PHE A 123 0.62 5.33 -6.19
N GLY A 124 0.43 6.55 -5.68
CA GLY A 124 0.82 7.74 -6.40
C GLY A 124 0.32 9.02 -5.76
N HIS A 125 0.50 10.11 -6.49
CA HIS A 125 0.10 11.45 -6.10
C HIS A 125 -0.83 12.05 -7.14
N ALA A 126 -1.97 12.58 -6.70
CA ALA A 126 -2.92 13.26 -7.60
C ALA A 126 -3.66 14.38 -6.86
N GLY A 127 -4.14 15.38 -7.61
CA GLY A 127 -4.86 16.52 -7.03
C GLY A 127 -5.35 17.57 -8.02
N HIS A 128 -6.15 18.51 -7.51
CA HIS A 128 -6.73 19.63 -8.28
C HIS A 128 -6.03 20.98 -8.01
N GLY A 129 -4.73 20.96 -7.70
CA GLY A 129 -3.92 22.14 -7.41
C GLY A 129 -3.24 22.09 -6.05
N VAL A 130 -2.64 23.23 -5.65
CA VAL A 130 -1.69 23.34 -4.52
C VAL A 130 -2.26 22.90 -3.16
N ASN A 131 -3.59 22.96 -2.98
CA ASN A 131 -4.25 22.68 -1.69
C ASN A 131 -5.21 21.49 -1.74
N SER A 132 -5.21 20.72 -2.83
CA SER A 132 -6.18 19.63 -3.02
C SER A 132 -5.53 18.45 -3.70
N SER A 133 -4.36 18.06 -3.18
CA SER A 133 -3.61 16.88 -3.60
C SER A 133 -3.49 15.88 -2.48
N ALA A 134 -3.31 14.61 -2.83
CA ALA A 134 -3.17 13.52 -1.89
C ALA A 134 -2.17 12.49 -2.39
N TYR A 135 -1.50 11.85 -1.43
CA TYR A 135 -0.83 10.58 -1.69
C TYR A 135 -1.82 9.46 -1.41
N SER A 136 -2.01 8.58 -2.38
CA SER A 136 -2.94 7.46 -2.28
C SER A 136 -2.19 6.15 -2.43
N TYR A 137 -2.63 5.13 -1.71
CA TYR A 137 -2.11 3.77 -1.77
C TYR A 137 -3.28 2.80 -1.85
N GLN A 138 -3.15 1.77 -2.67
CA GLN A 138 -4.11 0.68 -2.82
C GLN A 138 -3.37 -0.66 -2.90
N LEU A 139 -3.76 -1.61 -2.05
CA LEU A 139 -3.29 -2.98 -2.09
C LEU A 139 -4.50 -3.92 -2.07
N VAL A 140 -4.63 -4.76 -3.08
CA VAL A 140 -5.61 -5.84 -3.13
C VAL A 140 -4.85 -7.15 -3.28
N THR A 141 -5.08 -8.07 -2.37
CA THR A 141 -4.50 -9.41 -2.38
C THR A 141 -5.59 -10.46 -2.17
N ASP A 142 -5.20 -11.73 -2.12
CA ASP A 142 -6.10 -12.82 -1.82
C ASP A 142 -6.55 -12.79 -0.34
N GLY A 143 -7.64 -12.05 -0.09
CA GLY A 143 -8.34 -11.97 1.21
C GLY A 143 -8.37 -10.56 1.79
N PHE A 144 -7.59 -9.63 1.23
CA PHE A 144 -7.40 -8.31 1.82
C PHE A 144 -7.43 -7.22 0.76
N ALA A 145 -8.25 -6.20 0.99
CA ALA A 145 -8.26 -4.98 0.20
C ALA A 145 -8.03 -3.78 1.13
N MET A 146 -7.00 -3.01 0.83
CA MET A 146 -6.63 -1.80 1.54
C MET A 146 -6.60 -0.62 0.59
N GLN A 147 -7.14 0.50 1.04
CA GLN A 147 -6.81 1.79 0.45
C GLN A 147 -6.57 2.81 1.56
N PHE A 148 -5.52 3.62 1.40
CA PHE A 148 -5.43 4.82 2.20
C PHE A 148 -5.07 6.05 1.39
N GLN A 149 -5.38 7.21 1.97
CA GLN A 149 -5.14 8.51 1.40
C GLN A 149 -4.77 9.50 2.50
N VAL A 150 -3.61 10.14 2.36
CA VAL A 150 -3.13 11.24 3.21
C VAL A 150 -3.04 12.53 2.41
N GLY A 151 -3.15 13.67 3.09
CA GLY A 151 -3.00 14.97 2.43
C GLY A 151 -1.62 15.11 1.77
N GLY A 152 -1.54 15.73 0.60
CA GLY A 152 -0.30 15.90 -0.16
C GLY A 152 0.55 17.10 0.28
N GLY A 153 0.22 17.74 1.39
CA GLY A 153 0.81 19.00 1.85
C GLY A 153 0.03 20.23 1.37
N GLY A 154 0.66 21.41 1.51
CA GLY A 154 0.11 22.70 1.09
C GLY A 154 -0.52 23.47 2.24
N ALA A 155 -1.58 24.24 1.98
CA ALA A 155 -2.21 25.07 3.02
C ALA A 155 -3.02 24.27 4.06
N LEU A 156 -3.27 22.97 3.82
CA LEU A 156 -4.12 22.14 4.68
C LEU A 156 -3.34 21.22 5.62
N THR A 157 -2.18 20.72 5.19
CA THR A 157 -1.32 19.83 5.99
C THR A 157 0.13 20.22 5.82
N SER A 158 0.93 20.11 6.89
CA SER A 158 2.39 20.24 6.77
C SER A 158 2.98 19.02 6.05
N ARG A 159 4.17 19.17 5.48
CA ARG A 159 4.87 18.06 4.82
C ARG A 159 5.26 16.99 5.85
N GLU A 160 5.59 17.43 7.05
CA GLU A 160 5.96 16.59 8.19
C GLU A 160 4.78 15.73 8.65
N ASP A 161 3.58 16.33 8.81
CA ASP A 161 2.38 15.60 9.20
C ASP A 161 1.96 14.59 8.12
N THR A 162 2.05 15.00 6.85
CA THR A 162 1.82 14.11 5.70
C THR A 162 2.76 12.91 5.71
N ALA A 163 4.06 13.15 5.91
CA ALA A 163 5.07 12.10 5.95
C ALA A 163 4.85 11.14 7.13
N ALA A 164 4.57 11.68 8.32
CA ALA A 164 4.27 10.88 9.51
C ALA A 164 3.07 9.96 9.27
N SER A 165 1.97 10.53 8.74
CA SER A 165 0.74 9.78 8.47
C SER A 165 0.94 8.72 7.39
N TRP A 166 1.65 9.05 6.30
CA TRP A 166 2.00 8.09 5.25
C TRP A 166 2.81 6.90 5.79
N ASN A 167 3.85 7.18 6.58
CA ASN A 167 4.75 6.16 7.13
C ASN A 167 4.03 5.26 8.13
N GLU A 168 3.18 5.85 8.97
CA GLU A 168 2.36 5.11 9.91
C GLU A 168 1.40 4.17 9.18
N LEU A 169 0.63 4.70 8.23
CA LEU A 169 -0.34 3.90 7.48
C LEU A 169 0.34 2.79 6.69
N THR A 170 1.45 3.09 6.02
CA THR A 170 2.25 2.08 5.28
C THR A 170 2.72 0.96 6.20
N THR A 171 3.19 1.29 7.41
CA THR A 171 3.61 0.31 8.42
C THR A 171 2.43 -0.56 8.88
N ARG A 172 1.26 0.06 9.11
CA ARG A 172 0.04 -0.66 9.49
C ARG A 172 -0.46 -1.58 8.37
N VAL A 173 -0.38 -1.15 7.10
CA VAL A 173 -0.69 -2.00 5.95
C VAL A 173 0.22 -3.21 5.91
N ARG A 174 1.54 -3.00 6.04
CA ARG A 174 2.52 -4.09 6.06
C ARG A 174 2.18 -5.11 7.15
N SER A 175 2.01 -4.64 8.39
CA SER A 175 1.71 -5.51 9.54
C SER A 175 0.41 -6.29 9.34
N LEU A 176 -0.63 -5.66 8.79
CA LEU A 176 -1.90 -6.32 8.54
C LEU A 176 -1.80 -7.35 7.40
N HIS A 177 -1.07 -7.02 6.33
CA HIS A 177 -0.86 -7.93 5.21
C HIS A 177 -0.01 -9.15 5.61
N GLU A 178 1.07 -8.95 6.37
CA GLU A 178 1.88 -10.04 6.95
C GLU A 178 1.01 -10.95 7.83
N TYR A 179 0.14 -10.38 8.65
CA TYR A 179 -0.79 -11.16 9.48
C TYR A 179 -1.79 -11.99 8.66
N VAL A 180 -2.32 -11.44 7.57
CA VAL A 180 -3.19 -12.19 6.63
C VAL A 180 -2.44 -13.37 6.00
N ILE A 181 -1.16 -13.17 5.65
CA ILE A 181 -0.31 -14.24 5.12
C ILE A 181 -0.08 -15.32 6.18
N GLU A 182 0.36 -14.94 7.38
CA GLU A 182 0.70 -15.85 8.49
C GLU A 182 -0.48 -16.71 8.92
N THR A 183 -1.66 -16.11 8.99
CA THR A 183 -2.88 -16.81 9.39
C THR A 183 -3.45 -17.70 8.28
N GLY A 184 -2.92 -17.62 7.07
CA GLY A 184 -3.43 -18.33 5.91
C GLY A 184 -4.85 -17.89 5.54
N TYR A 185 -5.27 -16.69 5.96
CA TYR A 185 -6.53 -16.13 5.51
C TYR A 185 -6.47 -15.90 4.00
N ARG A 186 -7.51 -16.36 3.31
CA ARG A 186 -7.62 -16.34 1.85
C ARG A 186 -9.01 -15.86 1.49
N CYS A 187 -9.13 -15.17 0.37
CA CYS A 187 -10.42 -14.87 -0.20
C CYS A 187 -11.06 -16.19 -0.65
N GLY A 188 -12.21 -16.52 -0.06
CA GLY A 188 -12.96 -17.74 -0.36
C GLY A 188 -14.43 -17.45 -0.57
N GLN A 189 -15.28 -18.47 -0.44
CA GLN A 189 -16.75 -18.37 -0.53
C GLN A 189 -17.37 -17.33 0.43
N ASP A 190 -16.59 -16.82 1.40
CA ASP A 190 -17.07 -15.98 2.50
C ASP A 190 -16.73 -14.48 2.37
N GLY A 191 -15.88 -14.04 1.43
CA GLY A 191 -15.61 -12.61 1.20
C GLY A 191 -14.17 -12.10 1.25
N ILE A 192 -14.04 -10.77 1.24
CA ILE A 192 -12.79 -10.02 1.36
C ILE A 192 -12.86 -9.01 2.52
N LEU A 193 -11.77 -8.92 3.29
CA LEU A 193 -11.64 -7.87 4.31
C LEU A 193 -11.26 -6.56 3.62
N VAL A 194 -12.07 -5.53 3.82
CA VAL A 194 -11.89 -4.19 3.24
C VAL A 194 -11.54 -3.22 4.34
N VAL A 195 -10.39 -2.57 4.19
CA VAL A 195 -9.91 -1.52 5.07
C VAL A 195 -9.68 -0.28 4.23
N ALA A 196 -10.31 0.84 4.59
CA ALA A 196 -10.16 2.08 3.85
C ALA A 196 -10.01 3.28 4.79
N VAL A 197 -8.93 4.04 4.63
CA VAL A 197 -8.59 5.21 5.46
C VAL A 197 -8.34 6.43 4.58
N SER A 198 -9.18 7.45 4.62
CA SER A 198 -8.92 8.76 4.00
C SER A 198 -8.95 9.83 5.07
N GLU A 199 -7.79 10.40 5.37
CA GLU A 199 -7.67 11.50 6.33
C GLU A 199 -8.29 12.79 5.75
N MET A 200 -8.14 12.99 4.44
CA MET A 200 -8.73 14.15 3.76
C MET A 200 -10.26 14.16 3.82
N ARG A 201 -10.88 12.99 3.66
CA ARG A 201 -12.35 12.85 3.69
C ARG A 201 -12.88 12.45 5.07
N ARG A 202 -12.00 12.26 6.07
CA ARG A 202 -12.32 11.66 7.38
C ARG A 202 -13.14 10.38 7.24
N THR A 203 -12.73 9.54 6.28
CA THR A 203 -13.36 8.25 6.01
C THR A 203 -12.52 7.14 6.63
N PHE A 204 -13.11 6.38 7.54
CA PHE A 204 -12.43 5.30 8.24
C PHE A 204 -13.33 4.08 8.21
N ILE A 205 -13.01 3.10 7.37
CA ILE A 205 -13.86 1.94 7.08
C ILE A 205 -13.10 0.67 7.39
N CYS A 206 -13.74 -0.22 8.14
CA CYS A 206 -13.35 -1.63 8.22
C CYS A 206 -14.61 -2.48 8.05
N ASP A 207 -14.67 -3.24 6.96
CA ASP A 207 -15.77 -4.18 6.77
C ASP A 207 -15.35 -5.44 6.04
N LEU A 208 -16.24 -6.41 6.09
CA LEU A 208 -16.10 -7.65 5.36
C LEU A 208 -17.16 -7.69 4.27
N VAL A 209 -16.73 -7.78 3.02
CA VAL A 209 -17.60 -7.89 1.85
C VAL A 209 -17.65 -9.35 1.42
N THR A 210 -18.77 -10.02 1.68
CA THR A 210 -19.00 -11.44 1.36
C THR A 210 -19.58 -11.62 -0.05
N TRP A 211 -19.54 -12.84 -0.58
CA TRP A 211 -20.23 -13.15 -1.86
C TRP A 211 -21.76 -13.04 -1.75
N ASP A 212 -22.31 -13.38 -0.59
CA ASP A 212 -23.75 -13.22 -0.32
C ASP A 212 -24.14 -11.74 -0.37
N ASP A 213 -23.28 -10.85 0.11
CA ASP A 213 -23.48 -9.40 -0.01
C ASP A 213 -23.54 -8.95 -1.48
N LEU A 214 -22.78 -9.60 -2.37
CA LEU A 214 -22.73 -9.28 -3.80
C LEU A 214 -23.88 -9.89 -4.62
N THR A 215 -24.46 -10.99 -4.14
CA THR A 215 -25.47 -11.80 -4.86
C THR A 215 -26.89 -11.60 -4.33
N SER A 216 -27.05 -11.08 -3.11
CA SER A 216 -28.35 -10.60 -2.64
C SER A 216 -28.86 -9.55 -3.62
N GLU A 217 -30.16 -9.60 -3.96
CA GLU A 217 -30.81 -8.73 -4.96
C GLU A 217 -30.91 -7.26 -4.52
N ALA A 218 -29.90 -6.73 -3.84
CA ALA A 218 -29.78 -5.30 -3.65
C ALA A 218 -29.78 -4.63 -5.03
N PRO A 219 -30.66 -3.64 -5.25
CA PRO A 219 -30.73 -2.97 -6.54
C PRO A 219 -29.35 -2.42 -6.87
N ARG A 220 -28.75 -2.95 -7.94
CA ARG A 220 -27.49 -2.41 -8.49
C ARG A 220 -27.76 -0.92 -8.71
N PRO A 221 -26.98 0.00 -8.10
CA PRO A 221 -27.14 1.41 -8.40
C PRO A 221 -27.09 1.56 -9.92
N SER A 222 -28.16 2.12 -10.49
CA SER A 222 -28.29 2.27 -11.93
C SER A 222 -27.01 2.92 -12.45
N GLN A 223 -26.41 2.35 -13.50
CA GLN A 223 -25.16 2.82 -14.13
C GLN A 223 -25.20 4.29 -14.61
N SER A 224 -26.29 5.01 -14.40
CA SER A 224 -26.61 6.28 -15.01
C SER A 224 -26.35 7.53 -14.16
N ASP A 225 -25.84 7.43 -12.92
CA ASP A 225 -25.50 8.68 -12.19
C ASP A 225 -24.44 8.49 -11.08
N PRO A 226 -23.13 8.61 -11.38
CA PRO A 226 -22.08 8.59 -10.36
C PRO A 226 -22.20 9.75 -9.35
N ASP A 227 -22.97 10.81 -9.66
CA ASP A 227 -23.17 11.96 -8.78
C ASP A 227 -24.32 11.78 -7.77
N GLN A 228 -25.13 10.72 -7.90
CA GLN A 228 -26.20 10.40 -6.92
C GLN A 228 -25.75 9.54 -5.73
N LEU A 229 -24.49 9.12 -5.67
CA LEU A 229 -23.87 8.70 -4.41
C LEU A 229 -23.58 9.95 -3.57
N GLY A 230 -24.66 10.52 -3.04
CA GLY A 230 -24.68 11.75 -2.26
C GLY A 230 -23.55 11.81 -1.23
N TYR A 231 -23.09 13.03 -0.99
CA TYR A 231 -22.07 13.38 0.00
C TYR A 231 -22.51 13.07 1.45
N ASP A 232 -23.73 12.61 1.66
CA ASP A 232 -24.34 12.35 2.98
C ASP A 232 -23.89 10.99 3.55
N GLY A 233 -22.69 10.98 4.11
CA GLY A 233 -22.36 10.31 5.38
C GLY A 233 -22.46 8.78 5.50
N GLY A 234 -22.87 8.05 4.48
CA GLY A 234 -22.96 6.60 4.50
C GLY A 234 -22.39 5.99 3.23
N PHE A 235 -21.33 5.19 3.35
CA PHE A 235 -20.91 4.33 2.25
C PHE A 235 -21.98 3.26 2.04
N SER A 236 -22.72 3.35 0.93
CA SER A 236 -23.62 2.29 0.48
C SER A 236 -22.97 1.50 -0.67
N ALA A 237 -22.22 0.46 -0.34
CA ALA A 237 -21.89 -0.57 -1.33
C ALA A 237 -23.16 -1.39 -1.55
N GLN A 238 -23.84 -1.21 -2.69
CA GLN A 238 -25.10 -1.91 -3.00
C GLN A 238 -26.17 -1.76 -1.88
N GLY A 239 -26.36 -0.56 -1.32
CA GLY A 239 -27.33 -0.34 -0.24
C GLY A 239 -26.89 -0.79 1.15
N ARG A 240 -25.71 -1.42 1.30
CA ARG A 240 -25.15 -1.80 2.60
C ARG A 240 -24.31 -0.68 3.19
N LYS A 241 -24.63 -0.27 4.42
CA LYS A 241 -23.82 0.69 5.20
C LYS A 241 -22.53 0.02 5.65
N LEU A 242 -21.39 0.43 5.09
CA LEU A 242 -20.09 0.05 5.62
C LEU A 242 -19.90 0.64 7.01
N ARG A 243 -19.26 -0.11 7.92
CA ARG A 243 -18.98 0.40 9.27
C ARG A 243 -17.92 1.51 9.22
N ALA A 244 -18.32 2.69 9.65
CA ALA A 244 -17.44 3.84 9.81
C ALA A 244 -16.88 3.91 11.24
N PHE A 245 -15.64 4.37 11.37
CA PHE A 245 -14.90 4.53 12.61
C PHE A 245 -14.48 6.00 12.80
N GLY A 246 -14.06 6.34 14.03
CA GLY A 246 -13.65 7.71 14.36
C GLY A 246 -12.26 8.09 13.84
N ASP A 247 -11.38 7.11 13.69
CA ASP A 247 -9.98 7.29 13.35
C ASP A 247 -9.37 6.02 12.72
N ALA A 248 -8.12 6.14 12.27
CA ALA A 248 -7.37 5.03 11.68
C ALA A 248 -7.04 3.94 12.71
N GLU A 249 -6.76 4.30 13.97
CA GLU A 249 -6.40 3.33 15.01
C GLU A 249 -7.52 2.30 15.23
N ALA A 250 -8.75 2.79 15.39
CA ALA A 250 -9.94 1.98 15.56
C ALA A 250 -10.21 1.07 14.35
N VAL A 251 -9.94 1.55 13.12
CA VAL A 251 -10.08 0.75 11.89
C VAL A 251 -9.12 -0.44 11.88
N PHE A 252 -7.84 -0.21 12.18
CA PHE A 252 -6.85 -1.29 12.18
C PHE A 252 -7.05 -2.26 13.35
N ALA A 253 -7.47 -1.76 14.52
CA ALA A 253 -7.83 -2.60 15.65
C ALA A 253 -9.02 -3.52 15.30
N GLU A 254 -10.05 -2.98 14.64
CA GLU A 254 -11.18 -3.79 14.16
C GLU A 254 -10.76 -4.81 13.11
N ALA A 255 -9.92 -4.41 12.14
CA ALA A 255 -9.44 -5.31 11.10
C ALA A 255 -8.73 -6.52 11.70
N ARG A 256 -7.84 -6.28 12.67
CA ARG A 256 -7.14 -7.35 13.40
C ARG A 256 -8.12 -8.22 14.18
N ARG A 257 -9.04 -7.62 14.94
CA ARG A 257 -10.06 -8.36 15.70
C ARG A 257 -10.88 -9.29 14.81
N ARG A 258 -11.26 -8.84 13.60
CA ARG A 258 -12.01 -9.67 12.64
C ARG A 258 -11.18 -10.83 12.12
N LEU A 259 -9.91 -10.60 11.78
CA LEU A 259 -9.00 -11.67 11.37
C LEU A 259 -8.82 -12.71 12.50
N ASP A 260 -8.73 -12.29 13.75
CA ASP A 260 -8.61 -13.21 14.90
C ASP A 260 -9.82 -14.14 15.02
N ILE A 261 -11.04 -13.59 14.89
CA ILE A 261 -12.29 -14.38 14.95
C ILE A 261 -12.35 -15.41 13.84
N TRP A 262 -11.91 -15.01 12.64
CA TRP A 262 -12.07 -15.79 11.43
C TRP A 262 -11.05 -16.92 11.30
N THR A 263 -9.86 -16.68 11.83
CA THR A 263 -8.76 -17.67 11.81
C THR A 263 -8.95 -18.74 12.88
N SER A 264 -9.78 -18.49 13.90
CA SER A 264 -10.19 -19.47 14.91
C SER A 264 -11.29 -20.42 14.39
N PRO A 265 -11.02 -21.73 14.22
CA PRO A 265 -12.03 -22.71 13.80
C PRO A 265 -13.20 -22.85 14.80
N ALA A 266 -12.96 -22.52 16.08
CA ALA A 266 -13.96 -22.58 17.14
C ALA A 266 -14.93 -21.38 17.09
N GLN A 267 -14.44 -20.18 16.75
CA GLN A 267 -15.27 -18.98 16.66
C GLN A 267 -16.09 -18.93 15.36
N ARG A 268 -15.58 -19.48 14.24
CA ARG A 268 -16.37 -19.67 13.02
C ARG A 268 -17.68 -20.43 13.25
N ARG A 269 -17.69 -21.40 14.18
CA ARG A 269 -18.91 -22.16 14.53
C ARG A 269 -19.87 -21.39 15.43
N GLN A 270 -19.40 -20.36 16.12
CA GLN A 270 -20.17 -19.61 17.11
C GLN A 270 -20.88 -18.40 16.50
N GLU A 271 -20.36 -17.82 15.41
CA GLU A 271 -21.05 -16.78 14.62
C GLU A 271 -21.98 -17.35 13.54
N ALA A 272 -21.82 -18.62 13.15
CA ALA A 272 -22.73 -19.31 12.22
C ALA A 272 -24.02 -19.85 12.88
N LEU A 273 -24.20 -19.61 14.18
CA LEU A 273 -25.37 -20.02 15.00
C LEU A 273 -26.12 -18.78 15.51
#